data_AF-A0AAE1L600-F1
#
_entry.id   AF-A0AAE1L600-F1
#
_cell.length_a   1.000
_cell.length_b   1.000
_cell.length_c   1.000
_cell.angle_alpha   90.00
_cell.angle_beta   90.00
_cell.angle_gamma   90.00
#
_symmetry.space_group_name_H-M   'P 1'
#
loop_
_entity.id
_entity.type
_entity.pdbx_description
1 polymer ?
#
loop_
_entity_poly.entity_id
_entity_poly.type
_entity_poly.pdbx_seq_one_letter_code
_entity_poly.pdbx_strand_id
1 'polypeptide(L)'
;MRVKPVVESVVVTRLREQVLKEISDSNVAPTHHATHYSKYTSLISGQAEEEVQEFMSGDHPFDAYVLKLTEFATLRVDILTSSQQVVELGPYEVHCEALVDSLVTRVSNLRREMLAQLHLQYCSTADTLCQELKVITERALSTPGDTLQLMEHKAYMEDVMENQLHTLENRIWDLHTQLQV
;
A
#
# COMPACT_ATOMS: atom_id res chain seq x y z
N MET A 1 -13.58 50.46 -58.34
CA MET A 1 -12.30 50.23 -57.65
C MET A 1 -12.48 49.10 -56.66
N ARG A 2 -11.83 47.94 -56.85
CA ARG A 2 -11.91 46.80 -55.92
C ARG A 2 -10.61 46.76 -55.12
N VAL A 3 -10.68 47.15 -53.85
CA VAL A 3 -9.55 47.06 -52.92
C VAL A 3 -9.56 45.65 -52.33
N LYS A 4 -8.46 44.92 -52.46
CA LYS A 4 -8.25 43.65 -51.74
C LYS A 4 -7.17 43.90 -50.69
N PRO A 5 -7.44 43.62 -49.41
CA PRO A 5 -6.39 43.67 -48.40
C PRO A 5 -5.32 42.61 -48.73
N VAL A 6 -4.07 43.05 -48.79
CA VAL A 6 -2.90 42.16 -48.91
C VAL A 6 -2.23 42.16 -47.54
N VAL A 7 -2.27 41.03 -46.86
CA VAL A 7 -1.52 40.83 -45.63
C VAL A 7 -0.12 40.36 -46.01
N GLU A 8 0.90 41.13 -45.68
CA GLU A 8 2.29 40.74 -45.92
C GLU A 8 2.68 39.53 -45.07
N SER A 9 3.29 38.53 -45.70
CA SER A 9 3.75 37.31 -45.05
C SER A 9 4.76 37.60 -43.93
N VAL A 10 5.60 38.63 -44.08
CA VAL A 10 6.58 39.05 -43.08
C VAL A 10 5.91 39.47 -41.76
N VAL A 11 4.78 40.18 -41.82
CA VAL A 11 4.02 40.59 -40.64
C VAL A 11 3.43 39.38 -39.93
N VAL A 12 2.90 38.42 -40.69
CA VAL A 12 2.36 37.16 -40.15
C VAL A 12 3.46 36.32 -39.49
N THR A 13 4.63 36.19 -40.11
CA THR A 13 5.77 35.44 -39.55
C THR A 13 6.26 36.07 -38.26
N ARG A 14 6.44 37.39 -38.23
CA ARG A 14 6.87 38.10 -37.02
C ARG A 14 5.88 37.93 -35.86
N LEU A 15 4.58 38.03 -36.13
CA LEU A 15 3.55 37.81 -35.11
C LEU A 15 3.54 36.37 -34.60
N ARG A 16 3.76 35.37 -35.48
CA ARG A 16 3.90 33.96 -35.07
C ARG A 16 5.10 33.76 -34.16
N GLU A 17 6.26 34.32 -34.49
CA GLU A 17 7.46 34.24 -33.66
C GLU A 17 7.24 34.87 -32.27
N GLN A 18 6.57 36.02 -32.22
CA GLN A 18 6.20 36.67 -30.95
C GLN A 18 5.27 35.79 -30.12
N VAL A 19 4.22 35.21 -30.72
CA VAL A 19 3.30 34.30 -30.03
C VAL A 19 4.02 33.06 -29.51
N LEU A 20 4.88 32.43 -30.33
CA LEU A 20 5.65 31.25 -29.91
C LEU A 20 6.60 31.57 -28.75
N LYS A 21 7.22 32.75 -28.78
CA LYS A 21 8.08 33.22 -27.70
C LYS A 21 7.29 33.40 -26.40
N GLU A 22 6.15 34.10 -26.44
CA GLU A 22 5.29 34.29 -25.26
C GLU A 22 4.77 32.96 -24.69
N ILE A 23 4.39 32.01 -25.56
CA ILE A 23 3.98 30.66 -25.15
C ILE A 23 5.14 29.94 -24.44
N SER A 24 6.34 30.00 -25.01
CA SER A 24 7.54 29.38 -24.43
C SER A 24 7.91 30.01 -23.08
N ASP A 25 7.89 31.34 -23.00
CA ASP A 25 8.20 32.09 -21.77
C ASP A 25 7.16 31.80 -20.68
N SER A 26 5.90 31.55 -21.05
CA SER A 26 4.84 31.17 -20.13
C SER A 26 4.89 29.70 -19.65
N ASN A 27 5.76 28.84 -20.20
CA ASN A 27 5.89 27.42 -19.80
C ASN A 27 6.45 27.24 -18.37
N VAL A 28 6.95 28.32 -17.76
CA VAL A 28 7.41 28.31 -16.37
C VAL A 28 6.27 27.90 -15.42
N ALA A 29 5.03 28.33 -15.67
CA ALA A 29 3.91 28.07 -14.75
C ALA A 29 3.47 26.58 -14.75
N PRO A 30 3.26 25.91 -15.91
CA PRO A 30 3.03 24.46 -15.96
C PRO A 30 4.17 23.64 -15.37
N THR A 31 5.42 24.03 -15.65
CA THR A 31 6.60 23.33 -15.12
C THR A 31 6.67 23.44 -13.60
N HIS A 32 6.40 24.62 -13.06
CA HIS A 32 6.31 24.83 -11.62
C HIS A 32 5.16 24.02 -11.01
N HIS A 33 3.99 23.98 -11.64
CA HIS A 33 2.87 23.17 -11.16
C HIS A 33 3.23 21.68 -11.07
N ALA A 34 3.96 21.14 -12.05
CA ALA A 34 4.41 19.74 -12.02
C ALA A 34 5.27 19.40 -10.79
N THR A 35 6.03 20.37 -10.25
CA THR A 35 6.84 20.17 -9.04
C THR A 35 6.01 19.86 -7.79
N HIS A 36 4.71 20.22 -7.78
CA HIS A 36 3.80 19.90 -6.67
C HIS A 36 3.65 18.38 -6.47
N TYR A 37 3.81 17.59 -7.52
CA TYR A 37 3.73 16.12 -7.48
C TYR A 37 5.07 15.46 -7.17
N SER A 38 6.16 16.23 -7.01
CA SER A 38 7.49 15.69 -6.69
C SER A 38 7.52 14.96 -5.33
N LYS A 39 6.65 15.32 -4.39
CA LYS A 39 6.48 14.59 -3.12
C LYS A 39 5.98 13.14 -3.31
N TYR A 40 5.40 12.81 -4.47
CA TYR A 40 4.94 11.47 -4.81
C TYR A 40 5.91 10.75 -5.76
N THR A 41 7.16 11.21 -5.87
CA THR A 41 8.13 10.63 -6.80
C THR A 41 8.31 9.13 -6.60
N SER A 42 8.26 8.61 -5.37
CA SER A 42 8.35 7.17 -5.10
C SER A 42 7.21 6.36 -5.74
N LEU A 43 5.99 6.89 -5.77
CA LEU A 43 4.84 6.29 -6.45
C LEU A 43 4.95 6.43 -7.98
N ILE A 44 5.51 7.53 -8.46
CA ILE A 44 5.66 7.80 -9.90
C ILE A 44 6.76 6.92 -10.50
N SER A 45 7.91 6.81 -9.82
CA SER A 45 9.06 6.01 -10.25
C SER A 45 8.82 4.51 -10.13
N GLY A 46 7.90 4.11 -9.26
CA GLY A 46 7.64 2.71 -8.92
C GLY A 46 8.49 2.16 -7.77
N GLN A 47 9.31 3.02 -7.15
CA GLN A 47 10.12 2.65 -5.99
C GLN A 47 9.24 2.23 -4.80
N ALA A 48 8.04 2.81 -4.66
CA ALA A 48 7.12 2.42 -3.60
C ALA A 48 6.68 0.94 -3.68
N GLU A 49 6.52 0.39 -4.89
CA GLU A 49 6.27 -1.05 -5.07
C GLU A 49 7.46 -1.88 -4.59
N GLU A 50 8.67 -1.49 -4.95
CA GLU A 50 9.90 -2.20 -4.58
C GLU A 50 10.07 -2.21 -3.05
N GLU A 51 9.88 -1.07 -2.39
CA GLU A 51 9.95 -0.94 -0.92
C GLU A 51 8.85 -1.73 -0.19
N VAL A 52 7.68 -1.88 -0.80
CA VAL A 52 6.59 -2.72 -0.26
C VAL A 52 6.93 -4.20 -0.43
N GLN A 53 7.41 -4.60 -1.60
CA GLN A 53 7.81 -5.99 -1.87
C GLN A 53 8.98 -6.41 -0.97
N GLU A 54 9.99 -5.55 -0.79
CA GLU A 54 11.11 -5.82 0.12
C GLU A 54 10.64 -5.98 1.56
N PHE A 55 9.79 -5.06 2.05
CA PHE A 55 9.19 -5.16 3.38
C PHE A 55 8.38 -6.44 3.53
N MET A 56 7.55 -6.78 2.55
CA MET A 56 6.74 -7.99 2.54
C MET A 56 7.59 -9.28 2.51
N SER A 57 8.80 -9.24 1.96
CA SER A 57 9.73 -10.38 1.98
C SER A 57 10.39 -10.61 3.35
N GLY A 58 10.42 -9.57 4.20
CA GLY A 58 10.97 -9.62 5.54
C GLY A 58 9.99 -10.17 6.59
N ASP A 59 10.56 -10.59 7.73
CA ASP A 59 9.77 -10.88 8.93
C ASP A 59 9.61 -9.59 9.74
N HIS A 60 8.37 -9.11 9.85
CA HIS A 60 8.04 -7.86 10.51
C HIS A 60 6.87 -8.04 11.47
N PRO A 61 6.91 -7.37 12.64
CA PRO A 61 5.81 -7.44 13.59
C PRO A 61 4.53 -6.82 13.03
N PHE A 62 3.39 -7.28 13.53
CA PHE A 62 2.06 -6.77 13.14
C PHE A 62 1.98 -5.24 13.23
N ASP A 63 2.53 -4.63 14.28
CA ASP A 63 2.51 -3.18 14.47
C ASP A 63 3.21 -2.41 13.34
N ALA A 64 4.27 -2.98 12.75
CA ALA A 64 4.95 -2.37 11.61
C ALA A 64 4.08 -2.41 10.34
N TYR A 65 3.30 -3.48 10.14
CA TYR A 65 2.31 -3.55 9.07
C TYR A 65 1.21 -2.50 9.28
N VAL A 66 0.68 -2.38 10.49
CA VAL A 66 -0.36 -1.38 10.82
C VAL A 66 0.15 0.03 10.52
N LEU A 67 1.35 0.37 10.98
CA LEU A 67 1.95 1.68 10.72
C LEU A 67 2.01 1.97 9.21
N LYS A 68 2.59 1.07 8.43
CA LYS A 68 2.75 1.26 6.98
C LYS A 68 1.40 1.30 6.24
N LEU A 69 0.41 0.51 6.67
CA LEU A 69 -0.96 0.57 6.17
C LEU A 69 -1.66 1.90 6.47
N THR A 70 -1.38 2.50 7.63
CA THR A 70 -1.88 3.84 7.98
C THR A 70 -1.19 4.93 7.17
N GLU A 71 0.12 4.81 6.92
CA GLU A 71 0.86 5.72 6.03
C GLU A 71 0.29 5.73 4.61
N PHE A 72 -0.04 4.56 4.05
CA PHE A 72 -0.71 4.52 2.75
C PHE A 72 -2.12 5.10 2.78
N ALA A 73 -2.85 4.97 3.89
CA ALA A 73 -4.17 5.59 4.02
C ALA A 73 -4.08 7.11 4.08
N THR A 74 -3.13 7.66 4.84
CA THR A 74 -2.90 9.11 4.94
C THR A 74 -2.38 9.66 3.62
N LEU A 75 -1.47 8.94 2.95
CA LEU A 75 -0.95 9.31 1.63
C LEU A 75 -2.06 9.39 0.58
N ARG A 76 -2.99 8.44 0.58
CA ARG A 76 -4.16 8.49 -0.32
C ARG A 76 -5.02 9.74 -0.06
N VAL A 77 -5.27 10.08 1.20
CA VAL A 77 -6.04 11.27 1.58
C VAL A 77 -5.29 12.55 1.17
N ASP A 78 -3.97 12.59 1.37
CA ASP A 78 -3.13 13.71 0.95
C ASP A 78 -3.17 13.93 -0.58
N ILE A 79 -3.07 12.86 -1.38
CA ILE A 79 -3.18 12.95 -2.84
C ILE A 79 -4.52 13.56 -3.24
N LEU A 80 -5.63 13.05 -2.69
CA LEU A 80 -6.98 13.53 -3.02
C LEU A 80 -7.22 14.98 -2.57
N THR A 81 -6.65 15.39 -1.44
CA THR A 81 -6.89 16.71 -0.85
C THR A 81 -5.99 17.79 -1.42
N SER A 82 -4.74 17.45 -1.75
CA SER A 82 -3.74 18.41 -2.22
C SER A 82 -3.68 18.55 -3.75
N SER A 83 -4.33 17.66 -4.50
CA SER A 83 -4.29 17.70 -5.97
C SER A 83 -5.50 18.44 -6.55
N GLN A 84 -5.25 19.30 -7.53
CA GLN A 84 -6.29 19.91 -8.35
C GLN A 84 -6.43 19.12 -9.65
N GLN A 85 -7.66 18.80 -10.03
CA GLN A 85 -7.96 18.01 -11.24
C GLN A 85 -7.67 18.78 -12.53
N VAL A 86 -8.06 20.05 -12.58
CA VAL A 86 -7.82 20.94 -13.72
C VAL A 86 -7.32 22.28 -13.19
N VAL A 87 -6.25 22.79 -13.78
CA VAL A 87 -5.64 24.07 -13.39
C VAL A 87 -5.40 24.93 -14.62
N GLU A 88 -5.98 26.12 -14.62
CA GLU A 88 -5.73 27.16 -15.62
C GLU A 88 -4.48 27.97 -15.22
N LEU A 89 -3.48 27.98 -16.08
CA LEU A 89 -2.17 28.61 -15.89
C LEU A 89 -1.88 29.56 -17.06
N GLY A 90 -2.66 30.63 -17.15
CA GLY A 90 -2.53 31.64 -18.21
C GLY A 90 -2.96 31.08 -19.57
N PRO A 91 -2.05 30.91 -20.55
CA PRO A 91 -2.36 30.32 -21.84
C PRO A 91 -2.45 28.78 -21.81
N TYR A 92 -2.19 28.15 -20.66
CA TYR A 92 -2.22 26.69 -20.49
C TYR A 92 -3.38 26.24 -19.61
N GLU A 93 -3.93 25.08 -19.95
CA GLU A 93 -4.82 24.31 -19.08
C GLU A 93 -4.14 22.96 -18.82
N VAL A 94 -3.97 22.61 -17.55
CA VAL A 94 -3.30 21.37 -17.12
C VAL A 94 -4.33 20.45 -16.50
N HIS A 95 -4.53 19.30 -17.13
CA HIS A 95 -5.40 18.23 -16.64
C HIS A 95 -4.57 17.20 -15.88
N CYS A 96 -4.79 17.12 -14.57
CA CYS A 96 -4.13 16.19 -13.66
C CYS A 96 -5.05 15.02 -13.23
N GLU A 97 -6.30 14.96 -13.69
CA GLU A 97 -7.27 13.90 -13.36
C GLU A 97 -6.68 12.49 -13.48
N ALA A 98 -6.14 12.15 -14.65
CA ALA A 98 -5.55 10.84 -14.89
C ALA A 98 -4.33 10.56 -14.00
N LEU A 99 -3.53 11.58 -13.69
CA LEU A 99 -2.39 11.46 -12.78
C LEU A 99 -2.87 11.15 -11.36
N VAL A 100 -3.82 11.92 -10.85
CA VAL A 100 -4.41 11.74 -9.52
C VAL A 100 -5.04 10.37 -9.38
N ASP A 101 -5.85 9.96 -10.35
CA ASP A 101 -6.48 8.64 -10.37
C ASP A 101 -5.45 7.51 -10.38
N SER A 102 -4.37 7.65 -11.16
CA SER A 102 -3.29 6.67 -11.19
C SER A 102 -2.57 6.55 -9.84
N LEU A 103 -2.27 7.68 -9.18
CA LEU A 103 -1.60 7.71 -7.88
C LEU A 103 -2.48 7.07 -6.79
N VAL A 104 -3.77 7.43 -6.76
CA VAL A 104 -4.74 6.87 -5.80
C VAL A 104 -4.91 5.37 -6.00
N THR A 105 -4.99 4.93 -7.26
CA THR A 105 -5.10 3.51 -7.62
C THR A 105 -3.86 2.75 -7.16
N ARG A 106 -2.67 3.32 -7.39
CA ARG A 106 -1.39 2.71 -7.03
C ARG A 106 -1.25 2.53 -5.52
N VAL A 107 -1.49 3.58 -4.74
CA VAL A 107 -1.50 3.52 -3.27
C VAL A 107 -2.53 2.51 -2.75
N SER A 108 -3.71 2.46 -3.36
CA SER A 108 -4.76 1.52 -2.96
C SER A 108 -4.40 0.07 -3.26
N ASN A 109 -3.68 -0.18 -4.36
CA ASN A 109 -3.16 -1.51 -4.69
C ASN A 109 -2.08 -1.95 -3.71
N LEU A 110 -1.10 -1.10 -3.42
CA LEU A 110 -0.05 -1.38 -2.43
C LEU A 110 -0.64 -1.73 -1.06
N ARG A 111 -1.59 -0.91 -0.58
CA ARG A 111 -2.28 -1.17 0.69
C ARG A 111 -3.04 -2.51 0.66
N ARG A 112 -3.71 -2.82 -0.45
CA ARG A 112 -4.48 -4.07 -0.62
C ARG A 112 -3.57 -5.30 -0.63
N GLU A 113 -2.42 -5.22 -1.28
CA GLU A 113 -1.43 -6.30 -1.31
C GLU A 113 -0.89 -6.59 0.09
N MET A 114 -0.50 -5.54 0.83
CA MET A 114 -0.04 -5.69 2.22
C MET A 114 -1.12 -6.29 3.13
N LEU A 115 -2.38 -5.85 3.00
CA LEU A 115 -3.50 -6.43 3.76
C LEU A 115 -3.73 -7.90 3.42
N ALA A 116 -3.63 -8.27 2.14
CA ALA A 116 -3.79 -9.65 1.71
C ALA A 116 -2.71 -10.56 2.30
N GLN A 117 -1.45 -10.10 2.32
CA GLN A 117 -0.38 -10.85 2.95
C GLN A 117 -0.54 -10.98 4.47
N LEU A 118 -0.87 -9.89 5.15
CA LEU A 118 -1.12 -9.89 6.59
C LEU A 118 -2.24 -10.87 6.96
N HIS A 119 -3.32 -10.86 6.17
CA HIS A 119 -4.42 -11.80 6.33
C HIS A 119 -3.98 -13.26 6.11
N LEU A 120 -3.13 -13.52 5.12
CA LEU A 120 -2.62 -14.86 4.85
C LEU A 120 -1.72 -15.37 5.98
N GLN A 121 -0.85 -14.51 6.53
CA GLN A 121 -0.04 -14.83 7.72
C GLN A 121 -0.92 -15.11 8.95
N TYR A 122 -1.95 -14.28 9.15
CA TYR A 122 -2.92 -14.48 10.23
C TYR A 122 -3.62 -15.85 10.11
N CYS A 123 -4.18 -16.16 8.95
CA CYS A 123 -4.86 -17.44 8.70
C CYS A 123 -3.90 -18.62 8.90
N SER A 124 -2.68 -18.53 8.36
CA SER A 124 -1.67 -19.59 8.54
C SER A 124 -1.34 -19.82 10.01
N THR A 125 -1.22 -18.76 10.80
CA THR A 125 -0.91 -18.85 12.24
C THR A 125 -2.08 -19.46 13.01
N ALA A 126 -3.30 -19.02 12.70
CA ALA A 126 -4.53 -19.55 13.29
C ALA A 126 -4.73 -21.04 12.96
N ASP A 127 -4.53 -21.45 11.71
CA ASP A 127 -4.64 -22.84 11.28
C ASP A 127 -3.62 -23.74 11.99
N THR A 128 -2.38 -23.27 12.10
CA THR A 128 -1.31 -24.01 12.80
C THR A 128 -1.68 -24.19 14.28
N LEU A 129 -2.16 -23.13 14.93
CA LEU A 129 -2.59 -23.16 16.33
C LEU A 129 -3.78 -24.10 16.55
N CYS A 130 -4.77 -24.08 15.66
CA CYS A 130 -5.89 -25.00 15.69
C CYS A 130 -5.44 -26.46 15.53
N GLN A 131 -4.47 -26.74 14.67
CA GLN A 131 -3.91 -28.09 14.50
C GLN A 131 -3.18 -28.55 15.76
N GLU A 132 -2.34 -27.71 16.36
CA GLU A 132 -1.64 -28.02 17.62
C GLU A 132 -2.62 -28.34 18.76
N LEU A 133 -3.64 -27.50 18.94
CA LEU A 133 -4.69 -27.72 19.94
C LEU A 133 -5.48 -29.01 19.68
N LYS A 134 -5.74 -29.32 18.40
CA LYS A 134 -6.43 -30.55 18.01
C LYS A 134 -5.61 -31.78 18.36
N VAL A 135 -4.30 -31.79 18.09
CA VAL A 135 -3.39 -32.89 18.45
C VAL A 135 -3.36 -33.09 19.97
N ILE A 136 -3.27 -32.01 20.74
CA ILE A 136 -3.33 -32.06 22.21
C ILE A 136 -4.65 -32.66 22.67
N THR A 137 -5.77 -32.19 22.12
CA THR A 137 -7.12 -32.65 22.48
C THR A 137 -7.33 -34.13 22.14
N GLU A 138 -6.96 -34.55 20.93
CA GLU A 138 -7.05 -35.95 20.50
C GLU A 138 -6.20 -36.86 21.38
N ARG A 139 -4.97 -36.43 21.71
CA ARG A 139 -4.10 -37.20 22.61
C ARG A 139 -4.67 -37.23 24.03
N ALA A 140 -5.16 -36.12 24.57
CA ALA A 140 -5.78 -36.07 25.89
C ALA A 140 -7.02 -36.98 26.01
N LEU A 141 -7.82 -37.09 24.95
CA LEU A 141 -9.01 -37.94 24.90
C LEU A 141 -8.71 -39.41 24.53
N SER A 142 -7.51 -39.72 24.06
CA SER A 142 -7.11 -41.09 23.72
C SER A 142 -7.01 -41.97 24.98
N THR A 143 -7.42 -43.24 24.85
CA THR A 143 -7.28 -44.24 25.92
C THR A 143 -6.03 -45.07 25.65
N PRO A 144 -5.00 -45.04 26.52
CA PRO A 144 -3.79 -45.86 26.35
C PRO A 144 -4.11 -47.36 26.40
N GLY A 145 -3.50 -48.15 25.51
CA GLY A 145 -3.79 -49.58 25.38
C GLY A 145 -3.00 -50.47 26.34
N ASP A 146 -1.83 -50.02 26.81
CA ASP A 146 -0.97 -50.73 27.74
C ASP A 146 -0.32 -49.79 28.77
N THR A 147 0.36 -50.37 29.76
CA THR A 147 1.00 -49.60 30.86
C THR A 147 2.13 -48.69 30.37
N LEU A 148 2.87 -49.06 29.31
CA LEU A 148 3.94 -48.23 28.76
C LEU A 148 3.35 -46.98 28.10
N GLN A 149 2.35 -47.18 27.24
CA GLN A 149 1.59 -46.10 26.60
C GLN A 149 0.91 -45.20 27.62
N LEU A 150 0.42 -45.75 28.75
CA LEU A 150 -0.15 -44.95 29.84
C LEU A 150 0.89 -44.02 30.49
N MET A 151 2.11 -44.52 30.72
CA MET A 151 3.19 -43.70 31.28
C MET A 151 3.64 -42.60 30.31
N GLU A 152 3.78 -42.92 29.02
CA GLU A 152 4.10 -41.95 27.96
C GLU A 152 3.01 -40.89 27.79
N HIS A 153 1.74 -41.30 27.85
CA HIS A 153 0.59 -40.41 27.79
C HIS A 153 0.57 -39.44 28.96
N LYS A 154 0.77 -39.95 30.18
CA LYS A 154 0.85 -39.12 31.40
C LYS A 154 1.98 -38.10 31.32
N ALA A 155 3.19 -38.54 30.96
CA ALA A 155 4.35 -37.66 30.86
C ALA A 155 4.14 -36.55 29.81
N TYR A 156 3.52 -36.88 28.68
CA TYR A 156 3.17 -35.87 27.66
C TYR A 156 2.12 -34.88 28.17
N MET A 157 1.08 -35.32 28.87
CA MET A 157 0.07 -34.42 29.44
C MET A 157 0.63 -33.49 30.51
N GLU A 158 1.55 -33.99 31.35
CA GLU A 158 2.27 -33.17 32.32
C GLU A 158 3.10 -32.07 31.63
N ASP A 159 3.85 -32.41 30.58
CA ASP A 159 4.61 -31.42 29.78
C ASP A 159 3.71 -30.37 29.11
N VAL A 160 2.58 -30.80 28.53
CA VAL A 160 1.63 -29.88 27.91
C VAL A 160 1.09 -28.87 28.94
N MET A 161 0.73 -29.34 30.13
CA MET A 161 0.19 -28.49 31.20
C MET A 161 1.24 -27.52 31.76
N GLU A 162 2.48 -27.97 31.93
CA GLU A 162 3.55 -27.16 32.53
C GLU A 162 4.19 -26.17 31.54
N ASN A 163 4.38 -26.56 30.28
CA ASN A 163 5.22 -25.82 29.33
C ASN A 163 4.46 -25.29 28.10
N GLN A 164 3.50 -26.06 27.56
CA GLN A 164 2.91 -25.73 26.25
C GLN A 164 1.64 -24.87 26.36
N LEU A 165 0.81 -25.09 27.39
CA LEU A 165 -0.48 -24.42 27.54
C LEU A 165 -0.33 -22.88 27.58
N HIS A 166 0.62 -22.38 28.38
CA HIS A 166 0.84 -20.94 28.51
C HIS A 166 1.28 -20.29 27.19
N THR A 167 2.14 -20.98 26.44
CA THR A 167 2.60 -20.52 25.11
C THR A 167 1.44 -20.46 24.12
N LEU A 168 0.56 -21.47 24.12
CA LEU A 168 -0.63 -21.52 23.27
C LEU A 168 -1.63 -20.40 23.63
N GLU A 169 -1.89 -20.19 24.92
CA GLU A 169 -2.77 -19.12 25.40
C GLU A 169 -2.28 -17.73 24.99
N ASN A 170 -0.98 -17.46 25.13
CA ASN A 170 -0.39 -16.20 24.69
C ASN A 170 -0.56 -16.00 23.17
N ARG A 171 -0.31 -17.04 22.37
CA ARG A 171 -0.50 -16.98 20.90
C ARG A 171 -1.96 -16.75 20.49
N ILE A 172 -2.92 -17.35 21.21
CA ILE A 172 -4.35 -17.08 21.01
C ILE A 172 -4.66 -15.62 21.32
N TRP A 173 -4.14 -15.11 22.43
CA TRP A 173 -4.35 -13.74 22.85
C TRP A 173 -3.76 -12.73 21.86
N ASP A 174 -2.57 -13.01 21.33
CA ASP A 174 -1.93 -12.18 20.28
C ASP A 174 -2.81 -12.13 19.02
N LEU A 175 -3.27 -13.28 18.52
CA LEU A 175 -4.17 -13.34 17.36
C LEU A 175 -5.50 -12.61 17.62
N HIS A 176 -6.06 -12.74 18.80
CA HIS A 176 -7.28 -12.02 19.18
C HIS A 176 -7.06 -10.51 19.17
N THR A 177 -5.92 -10.04 19.70
CA THR A 177 -5.58 -8.61 19.74
C THR A 177 -5.40 -8.04 18.34
N GLN A 178 -4.77 -8.80 17.43
CA GLN A 178 -4.60 -8.41 16.03
C GLN A 178 -5.93 -8.22 15.26
N LEU A 179 -7.00 -8.92 15.65
CA LEU A 179 -8.33 -8.77 15.03
C LEU A 179 -9.08 -7.49 15.44
N GLN A 180 -8.67 -6.85 16.53
CA GLN A 180 -9.36 -5.68 17.08
C GLN A 180 -8.88 -4.34 16.47
N VAL A 181 -7.89 -4.38 15.58
CA VAL A 181 -7.26 -3.23 14.90
C VAL A 181 -7.76 -3.11 13.47
#